data_AF-A0A9X9MFN4-F1
#
_entry.id   AF-A0A9X9MFN4-F1
#
_cell.length_a   1.000
_cell.length_b   1.000
_cell.length_c   1.000
_cell.angle_alpha   90.00
_cell.angle_beta   90.00
_cell.angle_gamma   90.00
#
_symmetry.space_group_name_H-M   'P 1'
#
loop_
_entity.id
_entity.type
_entity.pdbx_description
1 polymer ?
#
loop_
_entity_poly.entity_id
_entity_poly.type
_entity_poly.pdbx_seq_one_letter_code
_entity_poly.pdbx_strand_id
1 'polypeptide(L)'
;MRLTSIATILQSASFFVTILAVKTTKHIDEDTKAFDCNLDLLRVYGIQTIHPVSPSHRKFREFYPLTDEKFNELLQKPNDQRTVMYSDNFSTNKSFQELNHISHQSRTGAQATDTDYINVVDQNDRQCAVVLRKVTRSFEAQGSVKDTVTFALCNIK
;
A
#
# COMPACT_ATOMS: atom_id res chain seq x y z
N MET A 1 42.52 -50.86 -19.85
CA MET A 1 42.73 -49.47 -20.30
C MET A 1 41.42 -48.70 -20.26
N ARG A 2 41.39 -47.68 -19.39
CA ARG A 2 40.69 -46.38 -19.54
C ARG A 2 39.16 -46.36 -19.57
N LEU A 3 38.58 -46.33 -18.36
CA LEU A 3 37.33 -45.64 -18.05
C LEU A 3 37.59 -44.13 -18.09
N THR A 4 37.13 -43.43 -19.13
CA THR A 4 37.12 -41.97 -19.14
C THR A 4 35.92 -41.48 -18.34
N SER A 5 36.18 -41.08 -17.10
CA SER A 5 35.23 -40.37 -16.24
C SER A 5 35.07 -38.95 -16.77
N ILE A 6 33.89 -38.62 -17.30
CA ILE A 6 33.47 -37.24 -17.52
C ILE A 6 32.79 -36.81 -16.22
N ALA A 7 33.54 -36.13 -15.36
CA ALA A 7 32.98 -35.48 -14.18
C ALA A 7 32.27 -34.19 -14.63
N THR A 8 30.96 -34.25 -14.79
CA THR A 8 30.11 -33.06 -14.89
C THR A 8 29.92 -32.47 -13.51
N ILE A 9 30.74 -31.48 -13.15
CA ILE A 9 30.49 -30.64 -11.98
C ILE A 9 29.38 -29.67 -12.37
N LEU A 10 28.12 -30.01 -12.09
CA LEU A 10 27.05 -29.03 -12.05
C LEU A 10 27.30 -28.16 -10.80
N GLN A 11 27.95 -27.01 -10.98
CA GLN A 11 27.85 -25.92 -10.03
C GLN A 11 26.45 -25.32 -10.15
N SER A 12 25.48 -25.93 -9.47
CA SER A 12 24.21 -25.27 -9.17
C SER A 12 24.51 -24.17 -8.15
N ALA A 13 24.90 -22.99 -8.63
CA ALA A 13 24.79 -21.77 -7.85
C ALA A 13 23.29 -21.49 -7.66
N SER A 14 22.67 -22.19 -6.71
CA SER A 14 21.38 -21.79 -6.16
C SER A 14 21.59 -20.49 -5.41
N PHE A 15 21.55 -19.38 -6.15
CA PHE A 15 21.26 -18.10 -5.55
C PHE A 15 19.81 -18.17 -5.08
N PHE A 16 19.60 -18.65 -3.87
CA PHE A 16 18.40 -18.35 -3.10
C PHE A 16 18.41 -16.84 -2.88
N VAL A 17 17.94 -16.09 -3.87
CA VAL A 17 17.53 -14.71 -3.65
C VAL A 17 16.27 -14.84 -2.81
N THR A 18 16.42 -14.81 -1.49
CA THR A 18 15.28 -14.59 -0.60
C THR A 18 14.76 -13.20 -0.91
N ILE A 19 13.79 -13.13 -1.82
CA ILE A 19 13.01 -11.91 -2.04
C ILE A 19 12.22 -11.73 -0.74
N LEU A 20 12.78 -10.95 0.18
CA LEU A 20 12.09 -10.60 1.41
C LEU A 20 11.02 -9.59 1.03
N ALA A 21 9.81 -10.11 0.81
CA ALA A 21 8.59 -9.33 0.66
C ALA A 21 8.18 -8.71 2.01
N VAL A 22 7.21 -7.81 2.00
CA VAL A 22 6.72 -7.16 3.23
C VAL A 22 6.28 -8.19 4.27
N LYS A 23 6.41 -7.85 5.56
CA LYS A 23 5.98 -8.73 6.65
C LYS A 23 4.49 -8.55 6.92
N THR A 24 3.82 -9.65 7.24
CA THR A 24 2.45 -9.68 7.75
C THR A 24 2.43 -10.21 9.18
N THR A 25 1.42 -9.85 9.95
CA THR A 25 1.24 -10.32 11.34
C THR A 25 -0.20 -10.78 11.57
N LYS A 26 -0.44 -11.51 12.66
CA LYS A 26 -1.80 -12.00 13.00
C LYS A 26 -2.68 -10.85 13.48
N HIS A 27 -3.98 -10.94 13.19
CA HIS A 27 -4.96 -10.00 13.72
C HIS A 27 -4.90 -9.91 15.25
N ILE A 28 -5.02 -8.69 15.75
CA ILE A 28 -5.22 -8.33 17.16
C ILE A 28 -6.58 -7.62 17.28
N ASP A 29 -6.94 -7.26 18.51
CA ASP A 29 -8.15 -6.48 18.79
C ASP A 29 -8.16 -5.18 17.95
N GLU A 30 -9.28 -4.87 17.30
CA GLU A 30 -9.39 -3.74 16.36
C GLU A 30 -9.04 -2.41 17.05
N ASP A 31 -9.42 -2.27 18.32
CA ASP A 31 -9.15 -1.06 19.12
C ASP A 31 -7.67 -0.86 19.47
N THR A 32 -6.86 -1.90 19.27
CA THR A 32 -5.42 -1.86 19.53
C THR A 32 -4.59 -1.61 18.27
N LYS A 33 -5.21 -1.58 17.09
CA LYS A 33 -4.50 -1.40 15.82
C LYS A 33 -4.05 0.04 15.65
N ALA A 34 -2.79 0.20 15.23
CA ALA A 34 -2.22 1.47 14.85
C ALA A 34 -1.37 1.31 13.59
N PHE A 35 -1.44 2.31 12.72
CA PHE A 35 -0.71 2.38 11.46
C PHE A 35 0.09 3.68 11.39
N ASP A 36 1.37 3.57 11.08
CA ASP A 36 2.28 4.69 10.86
C ASP A 36 2.46 4.89 9.35
N CYS A 37 1.98 6.02 8.84
CA CYS A 37 1.99 6.36 7.41
C CYS A 37 3.08 7.37 7.04
N ASN A 38 4.19 7.46 7.81
CA ASN A 38 5.32 8.41 7.60
C ASN A 38 4.95 9.90 7.65
N LEU A 39 3.71 10.24 8.00
CA LEU A 39 3.20 11.60 8.07
C LEU A 39 2.43 11.82 9.37
N ASP A 40 1.70 10.80 9.84
CA ASP A 40 1.01 10.79 11.13
C ASP A 40 0.82 9.34 11.63
N LEU A 41 0.73 9.16 12.96
CA LEU A 41 0.27 7.92 13.57
C LEU A 41 -1.25 7.83 13.43
N LEU A 42 -1.72 6.99 12.52
CA LEU A 42 -3.13 6.74 12.31
C LEU A 42 -3.61 5.63 13.25
N ARG A 43 -4.47 6.01 14.19
CA ARG A 43 -5.34 5.09 14.91
C ARG A 43 -6.74 5.21 14.32
N VAL A 44 -7.01 4.42 13.29
CA VAL A 44 -8.30 4.43 12.60
C VAL A 44 -9.17 3.37 13.26
N TYR A 45 -10.02 3.80 14.17
CA TYR A 45 -10.94 2.92 14.88
C TYR A 45 -12.18 2.62 14.06
N GLY A 46 -12.39 1.34 13.75
CA GLY A 46 -13.60 0.83 13.13
C GLY A 46 -13.93 1.44 11.77
N ILE A 47 -15.04 0.97 11.18
CA ILE A 47 -15.67 1.54 9.98
C ILE A 47 -16.33 2.89 10.33
N GLN A 48 -15.71 3.69 11.20
CA GLN A 48 -16.29 4.96 11.60
C GLN A 48 -15.88 6.03 10.62
N THR A 49 -16.92 6.57 10.00
CA THR A 49 -17.00 7.85 9.30
C THR A 49 -16.65 7.82 7.81
N ILE A 50 -17.62 7.30 7.05
CA ILE A 50 -18.02 7.90 5.77
C ILE A 50 -18.43 9.36 6.07
N HIS A 51 -17.45 10.25 6.21
CA HIS A 51 -17.75 11.67 6.22
C HIS A 51 -18.00 12.12 4.77
N PRO A 52 -19.04 12.94 4.54
CA PRO A 52 -19.29 13.49 3.22
C PRO A 52 -18.08 14.33 2.82
N VAL A 53 -17.33 13.84 1.84
CA VAL A 53 -16.22 14.54 1.21
C VAL A 53 -16.76 15.75 0.47
N SER A 54 -16.16 16.92 0.65
CA SER A 54 -16.43 18.09 -0.19
C SER A 54 -16.38 17.71 -1.68
N PRO A 55 -17.36 18.08 -2.51
CA PRO A 55 -17.40 17.72 -3.94
C PRO A 55 -16.12 18.08 -4.72
N SER A 56 -15.36 19.09 -4.27
CA SER A 56 -14.07 19.47 -4.85
C SER A 56 -12.98 18.40 -4.70
N HIS A 57 -13.02 17.62 -3.62
CA HIS A 57 -12.07 16.53 -3.36
C HIS A 57 -12.44 15.23 -4.10
N ARG A 58 -13.69 15.06 -4.57
CA ARG A 58 -14.12 13.84 -5.28
C ARG A 58 -13.49 13.67 -6.67
N LYS A 59 -13.27 14.78 -7.39
CA LYS A 59 -13.02 14.72 -8.84
C LYS A 59 -11.76 13.94 -9.25
N PHE A 60 -10.78 13.76 -8.38
CA PHE A 60 -9.51 13.12 -8.77
C PHE A 60 -9.30 11.71 -8.20
N ARG A 61 -9.98 11.36 -7.10
CA ARG A 61 -9.88 10.06 -6.45
C ARG A 61 -10.34 8.92 -7.35
N GLU A 62 -11.42 9.16 -8.08
CA GLU A 62 -12.05 8.18 -8.97
C GLU A 62 -11.15 7.78 -10.14
N PHE A 63 -10.16 8.60 -10.52
CA PHE A 63 -9.24 8.28 -11.61
C PHE A 63 -8.13 7.29 -11.22
N TYR A 64 -7.85 7.14 -9.93
CA TYR A 64 -6.74 6.34 -9.43
C TYR A 64 -7.17 5.43 -8.27
N PRO A 65 -8.09 4.49 -8.51
CA PRO A 65 -8.51 3.54 -7.48
C PRO A 65 -7.33 2.64 -7.07
N LEU A 66 -7.31 2.23 -5.80
CA LEU A 66 -6.47 1.12 -5.39
C LEU A 66 -7.09 -0.17 -5.93
N THR A 67 -6.36 -0.88 -6.78
CA THR A 67 -6.77 -2.18 -7.32
C THR A 67 -6.11 -3.32 -6.56
N ASP A 68 -6.68 -4.52 -6.64
CA ASP A 68 -6.07 -5.72 -6.06
C ASP A 68 -4.66 -5.98 -6.60
N GLU A 69 -4.45 -5.77 -7.92
CA GLU A 69 -3.14 -5.89 -8.55
C GLU A 69 -2.14 -4.91 -7.94
N LYS A 70 -2.52 -3.63 -7.79
CA LYS A 70 -1.64 -2.63 -7.19
C LYS A 70 -1.37 -2.93 -5.73
N PHE A 71 -2.37 -3.38 -4.98
CA PHE A 71 -2.20 -3.79 -3.59
C PHE A 71 -1.22 -4.97 -3.47
N ASN A 72 -1.35 -5.98 -4.32
CA ASN A 72 -0.43 -7.13 -4.36
C ASN A 72 1.00 -6.72 -4.75
N GLU A 73 1.15 -5.80 -5.70
CA GLU A 73 2.46 -5.23 -6.07
C GLU A 73 3.13 -4.56 -4.86
N LEU A 74 2.37 -3.80 -4.06
CA LEU A 74 2.88 -3.16 -2.85
C LEU A 74 3.32 -4.17 -1.80
N LEU A 75 2.61 -5.28 -1.65
CA LEU A 75 3.00 -6.37 -0.75
C LEU A 75 4.27 -7.10 -1.22
N GLN A 76 4.48 -7.18 -2.53
CA GLN A 76 5.64 -7.88 -3.11
C GLN A 76 6.89 -7.00 -3.22
N LYS A 77 6.88 -5.78 -2.67
CA LYS A 77 8.00 -4.85 -2.79
C LYS A 77 9.27 -5.44 -2.16
N PRO A 78 10.32 -5.70 -2.96
CA PRO A 78 11.52 -6.36 -2.46
C PRO A 78 12.25 -5.45 -1.47
N ASN A 79 12.83 -6.04 -0.42
CA ASN A 79 13.60 -5.37 0.63
C ASN A 79 12.79 -4.46 1.57
N ASP A 80 11.46 -4.47 1.48
CA ASP A 80 10.64 -3.79 2.47
C ASP A 80 10.47 -4.69 3.71
N GLN A 81 11.19 -4.39 4.79
CA GLN A 81 11.16 -5.20 6.02
C GLN A 81 10.04 -4.83 6.99
N ARG A 82 9.19 -3.86 6.63
CA ARG A 82 8.12 -3.35 7.49
C ARG A 82 7.02 -4.40 7.65
N THR A 83 6.34 -4.37 8.80
CA THR A 83 5.13 -5.17 9.03
C THR A 83 3.96 -4.28 8.66
N VAL A 84 3.25 -4.58 7.57
CA VAL A 84 2.32 -3.61 6.96
C VAL A 84 0.87 -4.07 6.90
N MET A 85 0.63 -5.33 7.26
CA MET A 85 -0.69 -5.93 7.15
C MET A 85 -0.94 -6.98 8.22
N TYR A 86 -2.11 -6.90 8.83
CA TYR A 86 -2.74 -7.98 9.58
C TYR A 86 -3.34 -8.99 8.60
N SER A 87 -3.02 -10.26 8.78
CA SER A 87 -3.58 -11.36 8.00
C SER A 87 -3.78 -12.57 8.88
N ASP A 88 -4.89 -13.25 8.69
CA ASP A 88 -4.96 -14.68 8.94
C ASP A 88 -4.86 -15.42 7.59
N ASN A 89 -4.47 -16.69 7.62
CA ASN A 89 -4.26 -17.49 6.40
C ASN A 89 -5.56 -17.75 5.60
N PHE A 90 -6.69 -17.18 6.02
CA PHE A 90 -8.04 -17.46 5.52
C PHE A 90 -8.68 -16.26 4.81
N SER A 91 -8.12 -15.07 4.97
CA SER A 91 -8.69 -13.83 4.42
C SER A 91 -8.10 -13.50 3.05
N THR A 92 -8.60 -14.18 2.01
CA THR A 92 -8.15 -13.98 0.62
C THR A 92 -8.80 -12.76 -0.03
N ASN A 93 -10.05 -12.45 0.34
CA ASN A 93 -10.78 -11.34 -0.25
C ASN A 93 -10.53 -10.06 0.55
N LYS A 94 -10.24 -8.98 -0.16
CA LYS A 94 -10.04 -7.64 0.41
C LYS A 94 -11.02 -6.66 -0.21
N SER A 95 -11.41 -5.66 0.58
CA SER A 95 -12.13 -4.51 0.06
C SER A 95 -11.43 -3.22 0.50
N PHE A 96 -11.58 -2.19 -0.32
CA PHE A 96 -10.87 -0.91 -0.17
C PHE A 96 -11.88 0.19 0.17
N GLN A 97 -11.70 0.81 1.32
CA GLN A 97 -12.58 1.85 1.86
C GLN A 97 -11.80 3.14 2.07
N GLU A 98 -12.20 4.21 1.40
CA GLU A 98 -11.51 5.51 1.49
C GLU A 98 -11.79 6.22 2.83
N LEU A 99 -10.73 6.57 3.57
CA LEU A 99 -10.76 7.29 4.85
C LEU A 99 -10.78 8.79 4.63
N ASN A 100 -11.88 9.21 4.05
CA ASN A 100 -12.15 10.56 3.58
C ASN A 100 -11.96 11.70 4.59
N HIS A 101 -12.11 11.41 5.88
CA HIS A 101 -12.08 12.41 6.94
C HIS A 101 -10.68 12.86 7.35
N ILE A 102 -9.66 12.06 7.04
CA ILE A 102 -8.23 12.37 7.29
C ILE A 102 -7.47 12.71 6.00
N SER A 103 -8.08 12.50 4.84
CA SER A 103 -7.54 12.95 3.57
C SER A 103 -7.40 14.48 3.53
N HIS A 104 -6.33 14.98 2.93
CA HIS A 104 -6.09 16.41 2.82
C HIS A 104 -5.45 16.79 1.49
N GLN A 105 -5.71 18.02 1.06
CA GLN A 105 -5.05 18.65 -0.08
C GLN A 105 -4.06 19.70 0.42
N SER A 106 -2.89 19.77 -0.20
CA SER A 106 -1.93 20.85 -0.02
C SER A 106 -1.57 21.46 -1.37
N ARG A 107 -1.20 22.74 -1.37
CA ARG A 107 -0.69 23.44 -2.55
C ARG A 107 0.61 24.14 -2.20
N THR A 108 1.62 23.94 -3.03
CA THR A 108 2.95 24.54 -2.89
C THR A 108 3.37 25.10 -4.24
N GLY A 109 3.26 26.42 -4.41
CA GLY A 109 3.53 27.10 -5.68
C GLY A 109 2.64 26.58 -6.81
N ALA A 110 3.27 26.08 -7.87
CA ALA A 110 2.60 25.48 -9.03
C ALA A 110 2.30 23.98 -8.87
N GLN A 111 2.33 23.45 -7.64
CA GLN A 111 2.00 22.05 -7.36
C GLN A 111 0.80 21.93 -6.43
N ALA A 112 -0.13 21.03 -6.76
CA ALA A 112 -1.19 20.58 -5.87
C ALA A 112 -0.95 19.11 -5.52
N THR A 113 -1.09 18.76 -4.24
CA THR A 113 -0.91 17.40 -3.75
C THR A 113 -2.15 16.98 -2.98
N ASP A 114 -2.79 15.91 -3.42
CA ASP A 114 -3.87 15.24 -2.71
C ASP A 114 -3.30 14.00 -2.00
N THR A 115 -3.52 13.92 -0.69
CA THR A 115 -3.12 12.80 0.16
C THR A 115 -4.38 12.12 0.69
N ASP A 116 -4.57 10.86 0.32
CA ASP A 116 -5.69 10.03 0.75
C ASP A 116 -5.21 8.78 1.49
N TYR A 117 -6.04 8.32 2.41
CA TYR A 117 -5.81 7.09 3.16
C TYR A 117 -6.90 6.08 2.83
N ILE A 118 -6.51 4.86 2.53
CA ILE A 118 -7.40 3.79 2.09
C ILE A 118 -7.30 2.67 3.12
N ASN A 119 -8.40 2.41 3.80
CA ASN A 119 -8.54 1.28 4.70
C ASN A 119 -8.73 0.00 3.88
N VAL A 120 -7.93 -1.01 4.18
CA VAL A 120 -8.05 -2.34 3.57
C VAL A 120 -8.69 -3.25 4.60
N VAL A 121 -9.87 -3.78 4.31
CA VAL A 121 -10.55 -4.73 5.19
C VAL A 121 -10.63 -6.11 4.56
N ASP A 122 -10.71 -7.15 5.37
CA ASP A 122 -11.00 -8.51 4.89
C ASP A 122 -12.50 -8.76 4.73
N GLN A 123 -12.84 -9.98 4.30
CA GLN A 123 -14.21 -10.49 4.18
C GLN A 123 -15.02 -10.52 5.50
N ASN A 124 -14.38 -10.35 6.65
CA ASN A 124 -15.03 -10.27 7.96
C ASN A 124 -15.09 -8.81 8.46
N ASP A 125 -14.89 -7.84 7.57
CA ASP A 125 -14.85 -6.40 7.86
C ASP A 125 -13.78 -5.98 8.89
N ARG A 126 -12.73 -6.79 9.07
CA ARG A 126 -11.61 -6.46 9.97
C ARG A 126 -10.55 -5.67 9.24
N GLN A 127 -10.03 -4.62 9.89
CA GLN A 127 -8.97 -3.80 9.31
C GLN A 127 -7.67 -4.61 9.16
N CYS A 128 -7.20 -4.75 7.93
CA CYS A 128 -5.99 -5.49 7.59
C CYS A 128 -4.79 -4.54 7.45
N ALA A 129 -4.96 -3.47 6.68
CA ALA A 129 -3.88 -2.55 6.34
C ALA A 129 -4.43 -1.15 6.07
N VAL A 130 -3.52 -0.17 6.02
CA VAL A 130 -3.82 1.17 5.52
C VAL A 130 -2.84 1.47 4.38
N VAL A 131 -3.38 1.98 3.27
CA VAL A 131 -2.61 2.41 2.10
C VAL A 131 -2.74 3.92 1.96
N LEU A 132 -1.60 4.59 1.88
CA LEU A 132 -1.48 5.98 1.50
C LEU A 132 -1.50 6.10 -0.03
N ARG A 133 -2.43 6.88 -0.58
CA ARG A 133 -2.39 7.34 -1.97
C ARG A 133 -2.02 8.81 -2.00
N LYS A 134 -1.02 9.17 -2.80
CA LYS A 134 -0.62 10.56 -3.02
C LYS A 134 -0.64 10.88 -4.51
N VAL A 135 -1.45 11.87 -4.87
CA VAL A 135 -1.56 12.41 -6.24
C VAL A 135 -0.94 13.80 -6.25
N THR A 136 0.17 13.95 -6.97
CA THR A 136 0.86 15.24 -7.12
C THR A 136 0.68 15.74 -8.54
N ARG A 137 0.14 16.95 -8.66
CA ARG A 137 -0.09 17.64 -9.92
C ARG A 137 0.88 18.80 -10.04
N SER A 138 1.59 18.87 -11.16
CA SER A 138 2.38 20.05 -11.52
C SER A 138 1.65 20.82 -12.61
N PHE A 139 1.38 22.11 -12.38
CA PHE A 139 0.80 23.01 -13.36
C PHE A 139 1.94 23.67 -14.15
N GLU A 140 2.28 23.13 -15.33
CA GLU A 140 3.28 23.74 -16.19
C GLU A 140 2.70 24.95 -16.94
N ALA A 141 3.53 25.96 -17.21
CA ALA A 141 3.13 27.21 -17.86
C ALA A 141 2.52 27.03 -19.27
N GLN A 142 2.73 25.87 -19.90
CA GLN A 142 2.23 25.52 -21.24
C GLN A 142 0.89 24.77 -21.22
N GLY A 143 0.22 24.68 -20.07
CA GLY A 143 -1.10 24.03 -19.94
C GLY A 143 -1.04 22.49 -19.87
N SER A 144 0.16 21.92 -19.94
CA SER A 144 0.46 20.51 -19.66
C SER A 144 0.31 20.24 -18.16
N VAL A 145 -0.58 19.32 -17.81
CA VAL A 145 -0.79 18.85 -16.44
C VAL A 145 -0.41 17.38 -16.39
N LYS A 146 0.72 17.07 -15.74
CA LYS A 146 1.13 15.68 -15.49
C LYS A 146 0.89 15.34 -14.03
N ASP A 147 0.02 14.36 -13.81
CA ASP A 147 -0.25 13.81 -12.49
C ASP A 147 0.76 12.70 -12.19
N THR A 148 1.38 12.76 -11.01
CA THR A 148 2.24 11.71 -10.45
C THR A 148 1.49 11.06 -9.31
N VAL A 149 1.22 9.76 -9.45
CA VAL A 149 0.45 8.99 -8.46
C VAL A 149 1.37 7.99 -7.78
N THR A 150 1.33 7.96 -6.46
CA THR A 150 2.09 7.02 -5.65
C THR A 150 1.19 6.35 -4.63
N PHE A 151 1.48 5.08 -4.36
CA PHE A 151 0.84 4.29 -3.32
C PHE A 151 1.90 3.76 -2.37
N ALA A 152 1.61 3.77 -1.08
CA ALA A 152 2.50 3.24 -0.05
C ALA A 152 1.71 2.56 1.07
N LEU A 153 2.15 1.38 1.46
CA LEU A 153 1.63 0.70 2.66
C LEU A 153 2.16 1.39 3.93
N CYS A 154 1.26 1.59 4.89
CA CYS A 154 1.60 2.07 6.23
C CYS A 154 2.13 0.93 7.10
N ASN A 155 3.05 1.24 8.00
CA ASN A 155 3.62 0.26 8.92
C ASN A 155 2.72 0.05 10.13
N ILE A 156 2.58 -1.18 10.59
CA ILE A 156 1.93 -1.53 11.85
C ILE A 156 2.84 -1.11 13.01
N LYS A 157 2.25 -0.48 14.03
CA LYS A 157 2.93 0.01 15.24
C LYS A 157 2.61 -0.83 16.47
#